data_AF-A0A835PP92-F1
#
_entry.id   AF-A0A835PP92-F1
#
_cell.length_a   1.000
_cell.length_b   1.000
_cell.length_c   1.000
_cell.angle_alpha   90.00
_cell.angle_beta   90.00
_cell.angle_gamma   90.00
#
_symmetry.space_group_name_H-M   'P 1'
#
loop_
_entity.id
_entity.type
_entity.pdbx_description
1 polymer ?
#
loop_
_entity_poly.entity_id
_entity_poly.type
_entity_poly.pdbx_seq_one_letter_code
_entity_poly.pdbx_strand_id
1 'polypeptide(L)'
;MANFIMLPTVGRELTTMEIRNVLIPYLEVLHEENGEHLVDLLESFPNSPSREKTVPIPSSSNFLLDKKERAVALVCQQGADGLLPANLSYLMDLGFDLEQLKAIAGRFPSFVYYSLDHKIKPLVEFLLGLGLEKSDIPVILNKKPQLCGFSLSQNLKPMMTYVESFGVDKDNWAKVIYRFPGFLTYSRQKVKALVDFLLEMGVSENKIGKILTRCPQMISYSVDDKLRPTAKYLVSLGIDVASLMRRCPQTFGLSVDGSIKPVTEFFLERGYSVDEISTMVLRYAPLYTFSLSSNLVPKWNYFLTMDYPRSEIVKFPHYFGYSLCKRIKPRYSRMKECNLDGNVCENFSKSGPSALEGILKRIADWISKSVSAVSRAQLE
;
A
#
# COMPACT_ATOMS: atom_id res chain seq x y z
N MET A 1 17.00 45.57 -41.06
CA MET A 1 15.68 45.26 -41.66
C MET A 1 14.84 44.60 -40.58
N ALA A 2 13.84 45.32 -40.06
CA ALA A 2 12.95 44.82 -39.01
C ALA A 2 11.89 43.91 -39.63
N ASN A 3 11.89 42.62 -39.29
CA ASN A 3 10.79 41.72 -39.60
C ASN A 3 9.74 41.82 -38.49
N PHE A 4 8.71 42.63 -38.72
CA PHE A 4 7.47 42.60 -37.96
C PHE A 4 6.72 41.31 -38.32
N ILE A 5 6.63 40.37 -37.39
CA ILE A 5 5.68 39.25 -37.50
C ILE A 5 4.33 39.76 -37.01
N MET A 6 3.44 40.03 -37.96
CA MET A 6 2.03 40.33 -37.71
C MET A 6 1.34 39.08 -37.16
N LEU A 7 1.03 39.05 -35.86
CA LEU A 7 0.16 38.03 -35.28
C LEU A 7 -1.30 38.31 -35.70
N PRO A 8 -2.08 37.31 -36.15
CA PRO A 8 -3.49 37.50 -36.45
C PRO A 8 -4.25 37.86 -35.18
N THR A 9 -4.91 39.01 -35.21
CA THR A 9 -5.79 39.52 -34.16
C THR A 9 -7.04 38.65 -34.04
N VAL A 10 -7.04 37.74 -33.06
CA VAL A 10 -8.27 37.17 -32.49
C VAL A 10 -8.07 37.09 -30.98
N GLY A 11 -8.86 37.85 -30.23
CA GLY A 11 -8.80 37.97 -28.76
C GLY A 11 -9.20 36.68 -28.03
N ARG A 12 -8.39 35.64 -28.16
CA ARG A 12 -8.42 34.46 -27.30
C ARG A 12 -7.17 34.44 -26.42
N GLU A 13 -7.34 34.08 -25.16
CA GLU A 13 -6.21 33.86 -24.25
C GLU A 13 -5.36 32.69 -24.79
N LEU A 14 -4.08 32.96 -25.02
CA LEU A 14 -3.13 31.97 -25.49
C LEU A 14 -2.87 30.96 -24.37
N THR A 15 -2.87 29.67 -24.70
CA THR A 15 -2.51 28.64 -23.74
C THR A 15 -1.03 28.76 -23.37
N THR A 16 -0.64 28.31 -22.17
CA THR A 16 0.76 28.31 -21.72
C THR A 16 1.70 27.61 -22.71
N MET A 17 1.19 26.59 -23.42
CA MET A 17 1.94 25.87 -24.45
C MET A 17 2.16 26.69 -25.72
N GLU A 18 1.14 27.44 -26.17
CA GLU A 18 1.26 28.32 -27.35
C GLU A 18 2.23 29.47 -27.07
N ILE A 19 2.15 30.08 -25.89
CA ILE A 19 3.09 31.14 -25.45
C ILE A 19 4.51 30.60 -25.40
N ARG A 20 4.70 29.42 -24.77
CA ARG A 20 6.00 28.78 -24.63
C ARG A 20 6.62 28.45 -25.99
N ASN A 21 5.85 27.88 -26.91
CA ASN A 21 6.36 27.46 -28.22
C ASN A 21 6.78 28.65 -29.10
N VAL A 22 6.17 29.83 -28.93
CA VAL A 22 6.56 31.06 -29.64
C VAL A 22 7.81 31.68 -29.03
N LEU A 23 7.99 31.60 -27.71
CA LEU A 23 9.12 32.21 -27.01
C LEU A 23 10.40 31.37 -27.05
N ILE A 24 10.30 30.03 -27.12
CA ILE A 24 11.47 29.14 -27.10
C ILE A 24 12.54 29.51 -28.15
N PRO A 25 12.21 29.72 -29.44
CA PRO A 25 13.23 30.03 -30.45
C PRO A 25 13.95 31.35 -30.17
N TYR A 26 13.24 32.34 -29.59
CA TYR A 26 13.84 33.62 -29.22
C TYR A 26 14.76 33.49 -28.01
N LEU A 27 14.35 32.69 -27.01
CA LEU A 27 15.14 32.45 -25.81
C LEU A 27 16.38 31.60 -26.10
N GLU A 28 16.31 30.67 -27.06
CA GLU A 28 17.45 29.89 -27.53
C GLU A 28 18.48 30.77 -28.24
N VAL A 29 18.05 31.66 -29.14
CA VAL A 29 18.93 32.63 -29.80
C VAL A 29 19.54 33.61 -28.80
N LEU A 30 18.73 34.14 -27.86
CA LEU A 30 19.24 35.02 -26.80
C LEU A 30 20.29 34.31 -25.95
N HIS A 31 20.07 33.03 -25.63
CA HIS A 31 20.98 32.23 -24.82
C HIS A 31 22.29 31.90 -25.54
N GLU A 32 22.26 31.69 -26.85
CA GLU A 32 23.48 31.55 -27.65
C GLU A 32 24.29 32.85 -27.72
N GLU A 33 23.63 34.01 -27.80
CA GLU A 33 24.30 35.31 -27.87
C GLU A 33 24.86 35.78 -26.51
N ASN A 34 24.11 35.56 -25.42
CA ASN A 34 24.38 36.18 -24.11
C ASN A 34 24.61 35.19 -22.97
N GLY A 35 24.61 33.88 -23.23
CA GLY A 35 25.09 32.79 -22.36
C GLY A 35 24.89 32.99 -20.86
N GLU A 36 25.98 33.34 -20.17
CA GLU A 36 26.02 33.51 -18.70
C GLU A 36 25.48 34.86 -18.21
N HIS A 37 25.46 35.90 -19.04
CA HIS A 37 24.96 37.23 -18.67
C HIS A 37 23.45 37.38 -18.79
N LEU A 38 22.76 36.39 -19.37
CA LEU A 38 21.31 36.42 -19.54
C LEU A 38 20.57 36.30 -18.21
N VAL A 39 21.15 35.53 -17.29
CA VAL A 39 20.65 35.39 -15.92
C VAL A 39 20.81 36.71 -15.17
N ASP A 40 21.98 37.37 -15.28
CA ASP A 40 22.22 38.69 -14.71
C ASP A 40 21.28 39.76 -15.31
N LEU A 41 20.98 39.68 -16.61
CA LEU A 41 20.09 40.61 -17.30
C LEU A 41 18.63 40.43 -16.83
N LEU A 42 18.19 39.18 -16.65
CA LEU A 42 16.85 38.85 -16.12
C LEU A 42 16.69 39.23 -14.65
N GLU A 43 17.75 39.08 -13.85
CA GLU A 43 17.77 39.50 -12.45
C GLU A 43 17.84 41.03 -12.29
N SER A 44 18.45 41.73 -13.25
CA SER A 44 18.54 43.20 -13.29
C SER A 44 17.38 43.89 -14.01
N PHE A 45 16.42 43.13 -14.57
CA PHE A 45 15.24 43.71 -15.21
C PHE A 45 14.37 44.41 -14.15
N PRO A 46 14.16 45.73 -14.23
CA PRO A 46 13.43 46.45 -13.21
C PRO A 46 11.96 46.01 -13.22
N ASN A 47 11.51 45.46 -12.10
CA ASN A 47 10.08 45.20 -11.87
C ASN A 47 9.29 46.51 -11.97
N SER A 48 8.08 46.42 -12.52
CA SER A 48 7.09 47.51 -12.70
C SER A 48 7.06 48.49 -11.51
N PRO A 49 6.95 49.82 -11.75
CA PRO A 49 7.11 50.81 -10.70
C PRO A 49 5.91 50.80 -9.74
N SER A 50 6.13 50.36 -8.50
CA SER A 50 5.23 50.68 -7.39
C SER A 50 6.03 51.05 -6.13
N ARG A 51 6.09 52.37 -5.93
CA ARG A 51 6.33 53.16 -4.70
C ARG A 51 7.38 52.68 -3.68
N GLU A 52 8.45 53.48 -3.62
CA GLU A 52 9.46 53.60 -2.56
C GLU A 52 8.97 53.27 -1.14
N LYS A 53 9.79 52.49 -0.42
CA LYS A 53 10.14 52.75 0.99
C LYS A 53 11.40 51.96 1.40
N THR A 54 12.49 52.72 1.57
CA THR A 54 13.59 52.59 2.56
C THR A 54 14.22 51.22 2.86
N VAL A 55 15.52 51.14 2.54
CA VAL A 55 16.49 50.09 2.89
C VAL A 55 16.80 50.07 4.40
N PRO A 56 17.07 48.89 4.99
CA PRO A 56 18.34 48.74 5.72
C PRO A 56 19.10 47.41 5.45
N ILE A 57 20.39 47.58 5.12
CA ILE A 57 21.62 46.86 5.56
C ILE A 57 21.79 45.37 5.19
N PRO A 58 22.97 44.96 4.65
CA PRO A 58 23.19 43.64 4.08
C PRO A 58 23.60 42.62 5.15
N SER A 59 23.03 41.42 5.09
CA SER A 59 23.54 40.28 5.86
C SER A 59 23.32 38.97 5.13
N SER A 60 24.44 38.33 4.81
CA SER A 60 24.65 36.90 4.71
C SER A 60 24.06 36.17 3.49
N SER A 61 24.94 35.98 2.50
CA SER A 61 25.14 34.71 1.79
C SER A 61 23.89 33.83 1.60
N ASN A 62 23.01 34.26 0.69
CA ASN A 62 22.00 33.37 0.13
C ASN A 62 22.70 32.40 -0.83
N PHE A 63 23.28 31.34 -0.26
CA PHE A 63 23.41 30.10 -1.00
C PHE A 63 22.00 29.74 -1.51
N LEU A 64 21.89 29.49 -2.81
CA LEU A 64 20.67 29.03 -3.47
C LEU A 64 20.21 27.71 -2.84
N LEU A 65 19.49 27.77 -1.72
CA LEU A 65 18.90 26.59 -1.08
C LEU A 65 17.95 25.89 -2.05
N ASP A 66 18.10 24.58 -2.21
CA ASP A 66 17.23 23.75 -3.03
C ASP A 66 15.77 23.84 -2.51
N LYS A 67 14.78 23.66 -3.40
CA LYS A 67 13.35 23.78 -3.06
C LYS A 67 12.96 22.89 -1.87
N LYS A 68 13.60 21.72 -1.74
CA LYS A 68 13.45 20.81 -0.61
C LYS A 68 13.96 21.42 0.69
N GLU A 69 15.15 21.98 0.68
CA GLU A 69 15.79 22.55 1.87
C GLU A 69 15.01 23.76 2.38
N ARG A 70 14.49 24.60 1.46
CA ARG A 70 13.56 25.69 1.80
C ARG A 70 12.28 25.16 2.45
N ALA A 71 11.68 24.11 1.88
CA ALA A 71 10.45 23.54 2.44
C ALA A 71 10.67 22.94 3.83
N VAL A 72 11.79 22.26 4.06
CA VAL A 72 12.15 21.74 5.39
C VAL A 72 12.46 22.88 6.36
N ALA A 73 13.18 23.90 5.93
CA ALA A 73 13.46 25.09 6.74
C ALA A 73 12.18 25.81 7.17
N LEU A 74 11.18 25.93 6.29
CA LEU A 74 9.87 26.51 6.62
C LEU A 74 9.10 25.73 7.70
N VAL A 75 9.28 24.40 7.78
CA VAL A 75 8.70 23.59 8.86
C VAL A 75 9.43 23.83 10.18
N CYS A 76 10.72 24.19 10.13
CA CYS A 76 11.55 24.46 11.30
C CYS A 76 11.52 25.93 11.77
N GLN A 77 11.07 26.85 10.93
CA GLN A 77 11.04 28.28 11.26
C GLN A 77 9.93 28.57 12.28
N GLN A 78 10.32 29.14 13.41
CA GLN A 78 9.41 29.85 14.32
C GLN A 78 9.24 31.26 13.76
N GLY A 79 8.01 31.80 13.79
CA GLY A 79 7.76 33.19 13.42
C GLY A 79 8.57 34.16 14.30
N ALA A 80 8.68 35.42 13.88
CA ALA A 80 9.36 36.47 14.66
C ALA A 80 8.74 36.71 16.05
N ASP A 81 7.55 36.17 16.27
CA ASP A 81 6.72 36.14 17.48
C ASP A 81 6.77 34.78 18.24
N GLY A 82 7.57 33.81 17.76
CA GLY A 82 7.64 32.46 18.30
C GLY A 82 6.46 31.55 17.93
N LEU A 83 5.48 32.04 17.16
CA LEU A 83 4.30 31.29 16.75
C LEU A 83 4.58 30.48 15.47
N LEU A 84 4.00 29.27 15.40
CA LEU A 84 4.06 28.46 14.19
C LEU A 84 3.13 29.06 13.12
N PRO A 85 3.54 29.04 11.84
CA PRO A 85 2.63 29.28 10.72
C PRO A 85 1.28 28.57 10.90
N ALA A 86 0.17 29.24 10.60
CA ALA A 86 -1.18 28.75 10.91
C ALA A 86 -1.49 27.36 10.31
N ASN A 87 -0.90 27.05 9.15
CA ASN A 87 -0.95 25.73 8.52
C ASN A 87 -0.27 24.65 9.38
N LEU A 88 0.90 24.94 9.95
CA LEU A 88 1.63 24.02 10.82
C LEU A 88 0.91 23.83 12.15
N SER A 89 0.39 24.90 12.75
CA SER A 89 -0.43 24.79 13.98
C SER A 89 -1.64 23.89 13.76
N TYR A 90 -2.40 24.11 12.67
CA TYR A 90 -3.56 23.27 12.36
C TYR A 90 -3.18 21.81 12.11
N LEU A 91 -2.07 21.55 11.40
CA LEU A 91 -1.59 20.18 11.18
C LEU A 91 -1.17 19.53 12.50
N MET A 92 -0.52 20.25 13.42
CA MET A 92 -0.22 19.73 14.76
C MET A 92 -1.49 19.43 15.55
N ASP A 93 -2.53 20.26 15.46
CA ASP A 93 -3.83 20.00 16.09
C ASP A 93 -4.51 18.75 15.54
N LEU A 94 -4.25 18.39 14.28
CA LEU A 94 -4.67 17.13 13.65
C LEU A 94 -3.85 15.92 14.10
N GLY A 95 -2.82 16.11 14.93
CA GLY A 95 -1.98 15.05 15.47
C GLY A 95 -0.72 14.77 14.66
N PHE A 96 -0.30 15.67 13.76
CA PHE A 96 1.02 15.56 13.15
C PHE A 96 2.11 15.93 14.16
N ASP A 97 3.19 15.16 14.16
CA ASP A 97 4.43 15.58 14.81
C ASP A 97 5.35 16.32 13.83
N LEU A 98 6.33 17.04 14.38
CA LEU A 98 7.26 17.85 13.58
C LEU A 98 8.12 16.99 12.63
N GLU A 99 8.47 15.77 13.04
CA GLU A 99 9.30 14.87 12.23
C GLU A 99 8.53 14.33 11.01
N GLN A 100 7.24 14.03 11.17
CA GLN A 100 6.34 13.70 10.08
C GLN A 100 6.23 14.84 9.08
N LEU A 101 6.06 16.08 9.55
CA LEU A 101 5.95 17.26 8.69
C LEU A 101 7.25 17.51 7.92
N LYS A 102 8.41 17.40 8.58
CA LYS A 102 9.73 17.47 7.92
C LYS A 102 9.89 16.36 6.88
N ALA A 103 9.50 15.12 7.21
CA ALA A 103 9.59 13.99 6.30
C ALA A 103 8.68 14.16 5.07
N ILE A 104 7.51 14.78 5.22
CA ILE A 104 6.63 15.13 4.10
C ILE A 104 7.25 16.26 3.29
N ALA A 105 7.71 17.34 3.91
CA ALA A 105 8.36 18.46 3.22
C ALA A 105 9.61 18.01 2.43
N GLY A 106 10.38 17.06 2.98
CA GLY A 106 11.55 16.49 2.33
C GLY A 106 11.22 15.62 1.10
N ARG A 107 10.11 14.88 1.12
CA ARG A 107 9.68 13.99 0.02
C ARG A 107 8.74 14.68 -0.99
N PHE A 108 7.99 15.67 -0.55
CA PHE A 108 7.02 16.42 -1.33
C PHE A 108 6.99 17.89 -0.89
N PRO A 109 8.01 18.69 -1.30
CA PRO A 109 8.16 20.09 -0.86
C PRO A 109 6.94 20.97 -1.12
N SER A 110 6.15 20.69 -2.16
CA SER A 110 4.94 21.45 -2.47
C SER A 110 3.88 21.40 -1.35
N PHE A 111 3.93 20.42 -0.44
CA PHE A 111 2.97 20.28 0.65
C PHE A 111 2.89 21.51 1.54
N VAL A 112 4.04 22.09 1.90
CA VAL A 112 4.10 23.22 2.86
C VAL A 112 3.52 24.51 2.28
N TYR A 113 3.41 24.58 0.95
CA TYR A 113 2.85 25.72 0.22
C TYR A 113 1.36 25.57 -0.09
N TYR A 114 0.72 24.47 0.31
CA TYR A 114 -0.72 24.34 0.12
C TYR A 114 -1.48 25.29 1.04
N SER A 115 -2.43 26.01 0.45
CA SER A 115 -3.34 26.89 1.18
C SER A 115 -4.12 26.08 2.22
N LEU A 116 -4.07 26.54 3.47
CA LEU A 116 -4.79 25.95 4.58
C LEU A 116 -6.30 25.89 4.30
N ASP A 117 -6.88 27.04 3.94
CA ASP A 117 -8.34 27.18 3.80
C ASP A 117 -8.90 26.63 2.49
N HIS A 118 -8.09 26.57 1.43
CA HIS A 118 -8.58 26.14 0.11
C HIS A 118 -8.17 24.73 -0.30
N LYS A 119 -7.16 24.13 0.36
CA LYS A 119 -6.63 22.80 -0.01
C LYS A 119 -6.65 21.84 1.16
N ILE A 120 -6.06 22.23 2.30
CA ILE A 120 -5.88 21.32 3.45
C ILE A 120 -7.22 21.11 4.18
N LYS A 121 -7.84 22.17 4.73
CA LYS A 121 -9.09 22.09 5.49
C LYS A 121 -10.22 21.39 4.71
N PRO A 122 -10.52 21.75 3.44
CA PRO A 122 -11.60 21.11 2.70
C PRO A 122 -11.39 19.60 2.54
N LEU A 123 -10.15 19.16 2.30
CA LEU A 123 -9.83 17.74 2.21
C LEU A 123 -10.02 17.05 3.57
N VAL A 124 -9.54 17.66 4.66
CA VAL A 124 -9.67 17.10 6.01
C VAL A 124 -11.14 16.96 6.40
N GLU A 125 -11.95 18.00 6.22
CA GLU A 125 -13.39 17.97 6.47
C GLU A 125 -14.09 16.90 5.63
N PHE A 126 -13.71 16.77 4.36
CA PHE A 126 -14.21 15.72 3.50
C PHE A 126 -13.87 14.32 4.02
N LEU A 127 -12.63 14.07 4.44
CA LEU A 127 -12.20 12.79 5.00
C LEU A 127 -12.94 12.46 6.30
N LEU A 128 -13.08 13.44 7.21
CA LEU A 128 -13.87 13.30 8.43
C LEU A 128 -15.34 13.00 8.12
N GLY A 129 -15.91 13.66 7.11
CA GLY A 129 -17.28 13.43 6.64
C GLY A 129 -17.51 12.04 6.04
N LEU A 130 -16.45 11.33 5.62
CA LEU A 130 -16.52 9.92 5.21
C LEU A 130 -16.44 8.95 6.39
N GLY A 131 -16.24 9.43 7.62
CA GLY A 131 -16.12 8.62 8.83
C GLY A 131 -14.69 8.24 9.22
N LEU A 132 -13.67 8.92 8.68
CA LEU A 132 -12.29 8.78 9.18
C LEU A 132 -12.12 9.55 10.49
N GLU A 133 -11.28 9.04 11.38
CA GLU A 133 -10.99 9.73 12.63
C GLU A 133 -9.93 10.83 12.42
N LYS A 134 -9.90 11.82 13.31
CA LYS A 134 -8.89 12.90 13.28
C LYS A 134 -7.46 12.33 13.33
N SER A 135 -7.27 11.26 14.10
CA SER A 135 -6.02 10.48 14.24
C SER A 135 -5.58 9.78 12.95
N ASP A 136 -6.48 9.54 12.00
CA ASP A 136 -6.15 8.90 10.72
C ASP A 136 -5.55 9.88 9.71
N ILE A 137 -5.81 11.18 9.87
CA ILE A 137 -5.41 12.21 8.91
C ILE A 137 -3.89 12.27 8.71
N PRO A 138 -3.05 12.27 9.77
CA PRO A 138 -1.59 12.20 9.60
C PRO A 138 -1.15 10.94 8.87
N VAL A 139 -1.76 9.78 9.15
CA VAL A 139 -1.44 8.50 8.50
C VAL A 139 -1.71 8.57 6.99
N ILE A 140 -2.83 9.16 6.60
CA ILE A 140 -3.26 9.29 5.20
C ILE A 140 -2.36 10.26 4.44
N LEU A 141 -2.18 11.48 4.98
CA LEU A 141 -1.44 12.54 4.31
C LEU A 141 0.08 12.30 4.32
N ASN A 142 0.62 11.58 5.30
CA ASN A 142 2.01 11.15 5.28
C ASN A 142 2.27 10.12 4.15
N LYS A 143 1.29 9.25 3.86
CA LYS A 143 1.37 8.32 2.72
C LYS A 143 1.17 9.03 1.38
N LYS A 144 0.22 9.97 1.29
CA LYS A 144 -0.17 10.60 0.02
C LYS A 144 -0.49 12.10 0.20
N PRO A 145 0.53 12.97 0.38
CA PRO A 145 0.31 14.41 0.54
C PRO A 145 -0.24 15.07 -0.73
N GLN A 146 -0.12 14.41 -1.89
CA GLN A 146 -0.67 14.91 -3.16
C GLN A 146 -2.20 15.01 -3.14
N LEU A 147 -2.90 14.30 -2.23
CA LEU A 147 -4.36 14.38 -2.12
C LEU A 147 -4.86 15.82 -1.93
N CYS A 148 -4.13 16.64 -1.17
CA CYS A 148 -4.48 18.06 -0.97
C CYS A 148 -4.48 18.86 -2.27
N GLY A 149 -3.77 18.41 -3.30
CA GLY A 149 -3.72 19.09 -4.61
C GLY A 149 -4.97 18.87 -5.46
N PHE A 150 -5.71 17.77 -5.25
CA PHE A 150 -6.84 17.38 -6.08
C PHE A 150 -8.13 18.13 -5.70
N SER A 151 -8.94 18.45 -6.71
CA SER A 151 -10.27 19.02 -6.46
C SER A 151 -11.23 17.94 -5.96
N LEU A 152 -11.95 18.23 -4.88
CA LEU A 152 -12.98 17.32 -4.36
C LEU A 152 -14.11 17.12 -5.37
N SER A 153 -14.59 18.19 -6.00
CA SER A 153 -15.74 18.17 -6.91
C SER A 153 -15.39 17.69 -8.31
N GLN A 154 -14.18 17.98 -8.80
CA GLN A 154 -13.77 17.66 -10.17
C GLN A 154 -12.95 16.37 -10.27
N ASN A 155 -12.34 15.90 -9.17
CA ASN A 155 -11.48 14.71 -9.20
C ASN A 155 -11.94 13.62 -8.23
N LEU A 156 -11.89 13.88 -6.91
CA LEU A 156 -12.04 12.81 -5.92
C LEU A 156 -13.46 12.21 -5.91
N LYS A 157 -14.50 13.05 -5.76
CA LYS A 157 -15.91 12.57 -5.74
C LYS A 157 -16.33 11.92 -7.07
N PRO A 158 -16.02 12.49 -8.26
CA PRO A 158 -16.30 11.82 -9.53
C PRO A 158 -15.56 10.50 -9.73
N MET A 159 -14.37 10.33 -9.15
CA MET A 159 -13.67 9.05 -9.16
C MET A 159 -14.35 8.04 -8.23
N MET A 160 -14.78 8.47 -7.04
CA MET A 160 -15.55 7.61 -6.13
C MET A 160 -16.83 7.11 -6.79
N THR A 161 -17.61 8.02 -7.39
CA THR A 161 -18.85 7.66 -8.11
C THR A 161 -18.58 6.66 -9.25
N TYR A 162 -17.47 6.85 -9.97
CA TYR A 162 -17.07 5.93 -11.03
C TYR A 162 -16.73 4.53 -10.48
N VAL A 163 -16.00 4.46 -9.37
CA VAL A 163 -15.61 3.19 -8.76
C VAL A 163 -16.79 2.47 -8.08
N GLU A 164 -17.76 3.22 -7.56
CA GLU A 164 -19.03 2.69 -7.06
C GLU A 164 -19.80 1.92 -8.12
N SER A 165 -19.70 2.31 -9.40
CA SER A 165 -20.31 1.56 -10.52
C SER A 165 -19.76 0.14 -10.69
N PHE A 166 -18.59 -0.17 -10.13
CA PHE A 166 -18.01 -1.52 -10.09
C PHE A 166 -18.32 -2.27 -8.78
N GLY A 167 -19.28 -1.76 -7.99
CA GLY A 167 -19.78 -2.40 -6.78
C GLY A 167 -18.97 -2.11 -5.52
N VAL A 168 -18.12 -1.08 -5.51
CA VAL A 168 -17.55 -0.56 -4.26
C VAL A 168 -18.65 0.16 -3.49
N ASP A 169 -18.83 -0.26 -2.25
CA ASP A 169 -19.85 0.29 -1.36
C ASP A 169 -19.41 1.66 -0.80
N LYS A 170 -20.35 2.61 -0.81
CA LYS A 170 -20.17 3.99 -0.32
C LYS A 170 -19.74 4.02 1.14
N ASP A 171 -20.25 3.09 1.94
CA ASP A 171 -19.96 3.02 3.38
C ASP A 171 -18.54 2.51 3.66
N ASN A 172 -17.85 1.98 2.63
CA ASN A 172 -16.49 1.48 2.76
C ASN A 172 -15.40 2.49 2.37
N TRP A 173 -15.75 3.73 1.99
CA TRP A 173 -14.77 4.71 1.52
C TRP A 173 -13.71 5.07 2.55
N ALA A 174 -14.06 5.28 3.82
CA ALA A 174 -13.08 5.51 4.89
C ALA A 174 -12.02 4.39 4.93
N LYS A 175 -12.48 3.14 4.88
CA LYS A 175 -11.62 1.95 4.91
C LYS A 175 -10.73 1.83 3.67
N VAL A 176 -11.25 2.17 2.49
CA VAL A 176 -10.48 2.16 1.23
C VAL A 176 -9.39 3.22 1.27
N ILE A 177 -9.74 4.45 1.62
CA ILE A 177 -8.81 5.58 1.67
C ILE A 177 -7.74 5.34 2.74
N TYR A 178 -8.10 4.89 3.94
CA TYR A 178 -7.14 4.59 5.00
C TYR A 178 -6.09 3.56 4.57
N ARG A 179 -6.53 2.49 3.88
CA ARG A 179 -5.65 1.42 3.39
C ARG A 179 -4.73 1.92 2.29
N PHE A 180 -5.27 2.62 1.31
CA PHE A 180 -4.51 3.10 0.16
C PHE A 180 -5.00 4.48 -0.32
N PRO A 181 -4.52 5.57 0.30
CA PRO A 181 -4.98 6.92 -0.01
C PRO A 181 -4.83 7.31 -1.47
N GLY A 182 -3.79 6.77 -2.13
CA GLY A 182 -3.51 7.02 -3.54
C GLY A 182 -4.56 6.46 -4.50
N PHE A 183 -5.48 5.60 -4.06
CA PHE A 183 -6.49 4.97 -4.91
C PHE A 183 -7.26 5.98 -5.77
N LEU A 184 -7.69 7.10 -5.17
CA LEU A 184 -8.49 8.13 -5.85
C LEU A 184 -7.67 9.04 -6.79
N THR A 185 -6.35 8.88 -6.84
CA THR A 185 -5.46 9.70 -7.67
C THR A 185 -5.12 9.07 -9.02
N TYR A 186 -5.54 7.82 -9.24
CA TYR A 186 -5.34 7.13 -10.52
C TYR A 186 -6.34 7.62 -11.58
N SER A 187 -6.07 7.31 -12.85
CA SER A 187 -6.99 7.64 -13.95
C SER A 187 -8.13 6.63 -14.05
N ARG A 188 -9.26 7.03 -14.65
CA ARG A 188 -10.39 6.13 -14.91
C ARG A 188 -10.00 4.98 -15.84
N GLN A 189 -9.11 5.24 -16.79
CA GLN A 189 -8.55 4.22 -17.68
C GLN A 189 -7.78 3.16 -16.90
N LYS A 190 -6.98 3.57 -15.90
CA LYS A 190 -6.23 2.62 -15.05
C LYS A 190 -7.18 1.73 -14.25
N VAL A 191 -8.24 2.31 -13.69
CA VAL A 191 -9.29 1.55 -12.96
C VAL A 191 -9.98 0.58 -13.90
N LYS A 192 -10.39 1.05 -15.08
CA LYS A 192 -11.03 0.21 -16.09
C LYS A 192 -10.15 -0.96 -16.52
N ALA A 193 -8.87 -0.73 -16.81
CA ALA A 193 -7.94 -1.78 -17.19
C ALA A 193 -7.81 -2.86 -16.11
N LEU A 194 -7.80 -2.46 -14.83
CA LEU A 194 -7.80 -3.42 -13.73
C LEU A 194 -9.11 -4.22 -13.68
N VAL A 195 -10.25 -3.56 -13.81
CA VAL A 195 -11.58 -4.20 -13.79
C VAL A 195 -11.71 -5.20 -14.95
N ASP A 196 -11.35 -4.78 -16.16
CA ASP A 196 -11.40 -5.62 -17.35
C ASP A 196 -10.49 -6.85 -17.20
N PHE A 197 -9.30 -6.67 -16.63
CA PHE A 197 -8.41 -7.79 -16.30
C PHE A 197 -9.02 -8.74 -15.27
N LEU A 198 -9.68 -8.24 -14.22
CA LEU A 198 -10.34 -9.10 -13.23
C LEU A 198 -11.45 -9.94 -13.87
N LEU A 199 -12.24 -9.33 -14.76
CA LEU A 199 -13.28 -10.02 -15.54
C LEU A 199 -12.68 -11.10 -16.44
N GLU A 200 -11.60 -10.77 -17.16
CA GLU A 200 -10.85 -11.71 -18.02
C GLU A 200 -10.38 -12.93 -17.24
N MET A 201 -9.94 -12.73 -15.99
CA MET A 201 -9.50 -13.82 -15.10
C MET A 201 -10.65 -14.61 -14.48
N GLY A 202 -11.90 -14.34 -14.85
CA GLY A 202 -13.08 -15.09 -14.39
C GLY A 202 -13.67 -14.60 -13.06
N VAL A 203 -13.28 -13.41 -12.58
CA VAL A 203 -13.93 -12.80 -11.41
C VAL A 203 -15.28 -12.22 -11.82
N SER A 204 -16.35 -12.65 -11.16
CA SER A 204 -17.69 -12.10 -11.42
C SER A 204 -17.81 -10.63 -11.01
N GLU A 205 -18.58 -9.85 -11.77
CA GLU A 205 -18.78 -8.41 -11.55
C GLU A 205 -19.13 -8.06 -10.09
N ASN A 206 -20.05 -8.82 -9.48
CA ASN A 206 -20.48 -8.62 -8.10
C ASN A 206 -19.40 -8.90 -7.02
N LYS A 207 -18.20 -9.35 -7.40
CA LYS A 207 -17.04 -9.53 -6.50
C LYS A 207 -15.96 -8.48 -6.71
N ILE A 208 -15.98 -7.74 -7.83
CA ILE A 208 -14.94 -6.76 -8.16
C ILE A 208 -14.87 -5.68 -7.10
N GLY A 209 -16.00 -5.07 -6.75
CA GLY A 209 -16.09 -4.09 -5.66
C GLY A 209 -15.47 -4.60 -4.36
N LYS A 210 -15.74 -5.85 -3.96
CA LYS A 210 -15.16 -6.44 -2.75
C LYS A 210 -13.63 -6.56 -2.82
N ILE A 211 -13.08 -6.86 -4.00
CA ILE A 211 -11.64 -6.92 -4.21
C ILE A 211 -11.03 -5.52 -4.13
N LEU A 212 -11.61 -4.54 -4.82
CA LEU A 212 -11.15 -3.15 -4.77
C LEU A 212 -11.24 -2.55 -3.36
N THR A 213 -12.26 -2.93 -2.57
CA THR A 213 -12.38 -2.53 -1.16
C THR A 213 -11.32 -3.19 -0.27
N ARG A 214 -11.03 -4.46 -0.49
CA ARG A 214 -10.11 -5.24 0.36
C ARG A 214 -8.64 -5.00 0.02
N CYS A 215 -8.33 -4.78 -1.25
CA CYS A 215 -6.97 -4.64 -1.77
C CYS A 215 -6.89 -3.45 -2.76
N PRO A 216 -7.20 -2.22 -2.31
CA PRO A 216 -7.19 -1.06 -3.19
C PRO A 216 -5.81 -0.80 -3.81
N GLN A 217 -4.72 -1.21 -3.17
CA GLN A 217 -3.37 -1.09 -3.72
C GLN A 217 -3.16 -1.86 -5.02
N MET A 218 -4.04 -2.81 -5.37
CA MET A 218 -3.92 -3.58 -6.61
C MET A 218 -3.96 -2.69 -7.86
N ILE A 219 -4.59 -1.51 -7.79
CA ILE A 219 -4.61 -0.51 -8.86
C ILE A 219 -3.22 0.05 -9.21
N SER A 220 -2.29 -0.02 -8.26
CA SER A 220 -0.94 0.50 -8.46
C SER A 220 -0.08 -0.39 -9.35
N TYR A 221 -0.45 -1.67 -9.51
CA TYR A 221 0.32 -2.61 -10.32
C TYR A 221 0.06 -2.41 -11.83
N SER A 222 1.05 -2.73 -12.65
CA SER A 222 0.86 -2.85 -14.10
C SER A 222 0.01 -4.09 -14.38
N VAL A 223 -1.02 -3.96 -15.22
CA VAL A 223 -1.81 -5.12 -15.63
C VAL A 223 -0.91 -6.06 -16.44
N ASP A 224 -0.20 -5.51 -17.42
CA ASP A 224 0.55 -6.32 -18.40
C ASP A 224 1.92 -6.77 -17.89
N ASP A 225 2.59 -5.95 -17.08
CA ASP A 225 3.95 -6.30 -16.62
C ASP A 225 3.96 -7.02 -15.26
N LYS A 226 2.85 -6.98 -14.52
CA LYS A 226 2.79 -7.52 -13.16
C LYS A 226 1.65 -8.51 -12.95
N LEU A 227 0.41 -8.07 -13.12
CA LEU A 227 -0.74 -8.89 -12.75
C LEU A 227 -0.92 -10.08 -13.70
N ARG A 228 -0.83 -9.85 -15.01
CA ARG A 228 -1.00 -10.85 -16.06
C ARG A 228 0.11 -11.92 -16.06
N PRO A 229 1.41 -11.59 -15.96
CA PRO A 229 2.46 -12.61 -15.82
C PRO A 229 2.30 -13.44 -14.55
N THR A 230 1.92 -12.80 -13.43
CA THR A 230 1.65 -13.51 -12.18
C THR A 230 0.48 -14.47 -12.32
N ALA A 231 -0.62 -14.04 -12.95
CA ALA A 231 -1.76 -14.90 -13.22
C ALA A 231 -1.39 -16.08 -14.13
N LYS A 232 -0.65 -15.84 -15.23
CA LYS A 232 -0.17 -16.90 -16.13
C LYS A 232 0.65 -17.96 -15.40
N TYR A 233 1.57 -17.53 -14.53
CA TYR A 233 2.37 -18.47 -13.73
C TYR A 233 1.49 -19.29 -12.79
N LEU A 234 0.57 -18.65 -12.06
CA LEU A 234 -0.34 -19.36 -11.14
C LEU A 234 -1.27 -20.34 -11.89
N VAL A 235 -1.75 -19.97 -13.07
CA VAL A 235 -2.52 -20.89 -13.95
C VAL A 235 -1.67 -22.09 -14.37
N SER A 236 -0.38 -21.89 -14.67
CA SER A 236 0.53 -23.02 -14.99
C SER A 236 0.73 -23.99 -13.82
N LEU A 237 0.41 -23.58 -12.60
CA LEU A 237 0.40 -24.42 -11.40
C LEU A 237 -0.99 -25.02 -11.11
N GLY A 238 -1.95 -24.94 -12.03
CA GLY A 238 -3.31 -25.44 -11.82
C GLY A 238 -4.09 -24.66 -10.75
N ILE A 239 -3.70 -23.43 -10.43
CA ILE A 239 -4.38 -22.61 -9.43
C ILE A 239 -5.54 -21.85 -10.08
N ASP A 240 -6.73 -21.95 -9.48
CA ASP A 240 -7.87 -21.09 -9.81
C ASP A 240 -7.58 -19.63 -9.39
N VAL A 241 -7.12 -18.85 -10.37
CA VAL A 241 -6.75 -17.44 -10.19
C VAL A 241 -7.93 -16.57 -9.80
N ALA A 242 -9.15 -16.83 -10.29
CA ALA A 242 -10.34 -16.06 -9.92
C ALA A 242 -10.64 -16.21 -8.42
N SER A 243 -10.61 -17.45 -7.94
CA SER A 243 -10.82 -17.75 -6.53
C SER A 243 -9.69 -17.17 -5.66
N LEU A 244 -8.45 -17.26 -6.13
CA LEU A 244 -7.30 -16.70 -5.41
C LEU A 244 -7.35 -15.17 -5.36
N MET A 245 -7.70 -14.47 -6.44
CA MET A 245 -7.86 -13.00 -6.45
C MET A 245 -8.93 -12.54 -5.47
N ARG A 246 -10.04 -13.27 -5.37
CA ARG A 246 -11.12 -12.96 -4.43
C ARG A 246 -10.70 -13.18 -2.96
N ARG A 247 -9.96 -14.27 -2.70
CA ARG A 247 -9.60 -14.67 -1.34
C ARG A 247 -8.31 -14.02 -0.83
N CYS A 248 -7.34 -13.80 -1.69
CA CYS A 248 -6.00 -13.32 -1.38
C CYS A 248 -5.42 -12.47 -2.52
N PRO A 249 -6.04 -11.34 -2.88
CA PRO A 249 -5.58 -10.47 -3.97
C PRO A 249 -4.14 -9.97 -3.79
N GLN A 250 -3.65 -9.89 -2.55
CA GLN A 250 -2.29 -9.47 -2.24
C GLN A 250 -1.21 -10.39 -2.84
N THR A 251 -1.53 -11.66 -3.14
CA THR A 251 -0.59 -12.60 -3.75
C THR A 251 -0.11 -12.11 -5.13
N PHE A 252 -0.94 -11.37 -5.85
CA PHE A 252 -0.61 -10.82 -7.17
C PHE A 252 0.37 -9.63 -7.11
N GLY A 253 0.62 -9.10 -5.92
CA GLY A 253 1.69 -8.13 -5.69
C GLY A 253 3.09 -8.76 -5.57
N LEU A 254 3.18 -10.06 -5.30
CA LEU A 254 4.46 -10.75 -5.05
C LEU A 254 5.26 -10.96 -6.34
N SER A 255 6.59 -10.96 -6.21
CA SER A 255 7.47 -11.26 -7.34
C SER A 255 7.32 -12.73 -7.73
N VAL A 256 7.11 -13.02 -9.02
CA VAL A 256 7.07 -14.39 -9.52
C VAL A 256 8.43 -15.04 -9.27
N ASP A 257 9.50 -14.47 -9.85
CA ASP A 257 10.85 -15.03 -9.74
C ASP A 257 11.48 -14.83 -8.37
N GLY A 258 11.11 -13.79 -7.64
CA GLY A 258 11.69 -13.47 -6.34
C GLY A 258 10.96 -14.08 -5.14
N SER A 259 9.75 -14.62 -5.31
CA SER A 259 8.95 -15.10 -4.18
C SER A 259 8.12 -16.33 -4.51
N ILE A 260 7.25 -16.27 -5.52
CA ILE A 260 6.29 -17.35 -5.80
C ILE A 260 7.02 -18.61 -6.32
N LYS A 261 7.88 -18.44 -7.33
CA LYS A 261 8.59 -19.52 -8.00
C LYS A 261 9.60 -20.24 -7.07
N PRO A 262 10.46 -19.54 -6.30
CA PRO A 262 11.37 -20.21 -5.36
C PRO A 262 10.65 -21.04 -4.31
N VAL A 263 9.51 -20.57 -3.79
CA VAL A 263 8.71 -21.35 -2.83
C VAL A 263 8.04 -22.55 -3.50
N THR A 264 7.60 -22.41 -4.75
CA THR A 264 7.03 -23.52 -5.52
C THR A 264 8.10 -24.59 -5.78
N GLU A 265 9.27 -24.19 -6.26
CA GLU A 265 10.43 -25.08 -6.48
C GLU A 265 10.85 -25.78 -5.20
N PHE A 266 10.88 -25.07 -4.06
CA PHE A 266 11.16 -25.67 -2.76
C PHE A 266 10.26 -26.87 -2.44
N PHE A 267 8.96 -26.81 -2.74
CA PHE A 267 8.05 -27.93 -2.50
C PHE A 267 8.17 -29.01 -3.58
N LEU A 268 8.35 -28.63 -4.85
CA LEU A 268 8.56 -29.57 -5.96
C LEU A 268 9.81 -30.43 -5.75
N GLU A 269 10.94 -29.83 -5.38
CA GLU A 269 12.20 -30.52 -5.07
C GLU A 269 12.06 -31.53 -3.93
N ARG A 270 11.11 -31.28 -3.03
CA ARG A 270 10.81 -32.20 -1.94
C ARG A 270 9.88 -33.31 -2.38
N GLY A 271 9.27 -33.25 -3.55
CA GLY A 271 8.36 -34.28 -4.08
C GLY A 271 6.89 -34.02 -3.82
N TYR A 272 6.49 -32.77 -3.55
CA TYR A 272 5.07 -32.40 -3.63
C TYR A 272 4.67 -32.22 -5.09
N SER A 273 3.50 -32.71 -5.46
CA SER A 273 2.92 -32.47 -6.78
C SER A 273 2.44 -31.03 -6.94
N VAL A 274 2.26 -30.60 -8.19
CA VAL A 274 1.67 -29.29 -8.52
C VAL A 274 0.28 -29.14 -7.90
N ASP A 275 -0.53 -30.21 -7.90
CA ASP A 275 -1.89 -30.21 -7.32
C ASP A 275 -1.88 -30.05 -5.79
N GLU A 276 -0.92 -30.68 -5.10
CA GLU A 276 -0.73 -30.50 -3.66
C GLU A 276 -0.30 -29.07 -3.33
N ILE A 277 0.60 -28.49 -4.13
CA ILE A 277 1.04 -27.09 -3.97
C ILE A 277 -0.14 -26.14 -4.22
N SER A 278 -0.90 -26.36 -5.29
CA SER A 278 -2.12 -25.59 -5.58
C SER A 278 -3.11 -25.65 -4.41
N THR A 279 -3.33 -26.86 -3.86
CA THR A 279 -4.16 -27.06 -2.67
C THR A 279 -3.63 -26.29 -1.46
N MET A 280 -2.33 -26.32 -1.23
CA MET A 280 -1.70 -25.59 -0.12
C MET A 280 -1.89 -24.07 -0.26
N VAL A 281 -1.69 -23.52 -1.45
CA VAL A 281 -1.82 -22.08 -1.73
C VAL A 281 -3.27 -21.64 -1.61
N LEU A 282 -4.23 -22.41 -2.14
CA LEU A 282 -5.66 -22.12 -2.00
C LEU A 282 -6.12 -22.22 -0.54
N ARG A 283 -5.48 -23.05 0.30
CA ARG A 283 -5.75 -23.08 1.74
C ARG A 283 -5.09 -21.93 2.48
N TYR A 284 -3.88 -21.54 2.11
CA TYR A 284 -3.09 -20.54 2.80
C TYR A 284 -2.14 -19.78 1.87
N ALA A 285 -2.68 -18.81 1.13
CA ALA A 285 -1.91 -17.99 0.19
C ALA A 285 -0.72 -17.22 0.80
N PRO A 286 -0.71 -16.82 2.10
CA PRO A 286 0.48 -16.25 2.72
C PRO A 286 1.72 -17.14 2.69
N LEU A 287 1.58 -18.43 2.33
CA LEU A 287 2.70 -19.34 2.11
C LEU A 287 3.79 -18.73 1.21
N TYR A 288 3.39 -18.04 0.13
CA TYR A 288 4.32 -17.38 -0.80
C TYR A 288 4.97 -16.09 -0.26
N THR A 289 4.56 -15.62 0.91
CA THR A 289 5.12 -14.41 1.52
C THR A 289 6.30 -14.71 2.43
N PHE A 290 6.55 -15.98 2.74
CA PHE A 290 7.60 -16.37 3.67
C PHE A 290 8.94 -16.54 2.98
N SER A 291 9.98 -16.07 3.67
CA SER A 291 11.36 -16.36 3.29
C SER A 291 11.65 -17.86 3.38
N LEU A 292 12.36 -18.38 2.38
CA LEU A 292 12.84 -19.74 2.39
C LEU A 292 13.82 -19.98 3.55
N SER A 293 14.86 -19.16 3.65
CA SER A 293 15.98 -19.38 4.57
C SER A 293 15.59 -19.19 6.04
N SER A 294 14.83 -18.13 6.34
CA SER A 294 14.51 -17.76 7.73
C SER A 294 13.18 -18.31 8.23
N ASN A 295 12.34 -18.90 7.37
CA ASN A 295 11.02 -19.41 7.77
C ASN A 295 10.74 -20.83 7.27
N LEU A 296 10.64 -21.05 5.94
CA LEU A 296 10.18 -22.33 5.41
C LEU A 296 11.16 -23.47 5.69
N VAL A 297 12.45 -23.28 5.41
CA VAL A 297 13.49 -24.30 5.61
C VAL A 297 13.61 -24.73 7.08
N PRO A 298 13.75 -23.82 8.07
CA PRO A 298 13.84 -24.25 9.47
C PRO A 298 12.61 -25.01 9.96
N LYS A 299 11.41 -24.60 9.54
CA LYS A 299 10.15 -25.26 9.95
C LYS A 299 9.98 -26.60 9.25
N TRP A 300 10.40 -26.71 7.99
CA TRP A 300 10.45 -27.97 7.26
C TRP A 300 11.40 -28.96 7.91
N ASN A 301 12.64 -28.54 8.21
CA ASN A 301 13.62 -29.40 8.85
C ASN A 301 13.12 -29.90 10.20
N TYR A 302 12.47 -29.04 10.98
CA TYR A 302 11.83 -29.48 12.22
C TYR A 302 10.69 -30.46 11.97
N PHE A 303 9.86 -30.24 10.93
CA PHE A 303 8.80 -31.16 10.55
C PHE A 303 9.30 -32.58 10.26
N LEU A 304 10.44 -32.72 9.60
CA LEU A 304 11.07 -34.02 9.36
C LEU A 304 11.46 -34.75 10.66
N THR A 305 11.82 -34.02 11.72
CA THR A 305 12.12 -34.64 13.03
C THR A 305 10.86 -35.10 13.78
N MET A 306 9.69 -34.67 13.32
CA MET A 306 8.43 -34.94 14.02
C MET A 306 7.74 -36.24 13.58
N ASP A 307 8.30 -36.97 12.60
CA ASP A 307 7.73 -38.19 12.02
C ASP A 307 6.26 -38.05 11.56
N TYR A 308 5.86 -36.83 11.15
CA TYR A 308 4.52 -36.59 10.61
C TYR A 308 4.44 -36.95 9.12
N PRO A 309 3.30 -37.49 8.68
CA PRO A 309 3.10 -37.74 7.26
C PRO A 309 3.05 -36.42 6.51
N ARG A 310 3.76 -36.37 5.39
CA ARG A 310 3.90 -35.18 4.54
C ARG A 310 2.56 -34.63 4.04
N SER A 311 1.57 -35.50 3.89
CA SER A 311 0.19 -35.12 3.56
C SER A 311 -0.44 -34.13 4.54
N GLU A 312 0.03 -34.07 5.79
CA GLU A 312 -0.49 -33.12 6.78
C GLU A 312 -0.11 -31.68 6.46
N ILE A 313 1.02 -31.44 5.79
CA ILE A 313 1.39 -30.10 5.31
C ILE A 313 0.43 -29.64 4.21
N VAL A 314 -0.03 -30.56 3.36
CA VAL A 314 -1.02 -30.26 2.32
C VAL A 314 -2.36 -29.90 2.94
N LYS A 315 -2.79 -30.65 3.96
CA LYS A 315 -4.03 -30.39 4.69
C LYS A 315 -3.97 -29.09 5.49
N PHE A 316 -2.81 -28.76 6.04
CA PHE A 316 -2.60 -27.62 6.94
C PHE A 316 -1.30 -26.83 6.69
N PRO A 317 -1.22 -26.07 5.58
CA PRO A 317 -0.07 -25.23 5.26
C PRO A 317 0.15 -24.06 6.24
N HIS A 318 -0.85 -23.76 7.09
CA HIS A 318 -0.76 -22.75 8.16
C HIS A 318 0.34 -23.06 9.19
N TYR A 319 0.84 -24.30 9.24
CA TYR A 319 2.04 -24.68 9.97
C TYR A 319 3.18 -23.67 9.75
N PHE A 320 3.42 -23.25 8.50
CA PHE A 320 4.46 -22.29 8.16
C PHE A 320 4.17 -20.87 8.65
N GLY A 321 2.95 -20.56 9.06
CA GLY A 321 2.59 -19.28 9.68
C GLY A 321 2.92 -19.19 11.17
N TYR A 322 3.11 -20.31 11.86
CA TYR A 322 3.36 -20.30 13.31
C TYR A 322 4.84 -20.17 13.67
N SER A 323 5.11 -19.56 14.83
CA SER A 323 6.47 -19.44 15.34
C SER A 323 7.05 -20.82 15.67
N LEU A 324 8.24 -21.11 15.13
CA LEU A 324 8.92 -22.38 15.38
C LEU A 324 9.23 -22.54 16.88
N CYS A 325 9.87 -21.54 17.49
CA CYS A 325 10.31 -21.62 18.88
C CYS A 325 9.19 -21.37 19.88
N LYS A 326 8.26 -20.45 19.59
CA LYS A 326 7.23 -20.05 20.57
C LYS A 326 5.95 -20.89 20.51
N ARG A 327 5.70 -21.61 19.41
CA ARG A 327 4.42 -22.32 19.21
C ARG A 327 4.60 -23.76 18.77
N ILE A 328 5.39 -24.02 17.73
CA ILE A 328 5.52 -25.36 17.15
C ILE A 328 6.27 -26.29 18.12
N LYS A 329 7.52 -25.95 18.49
CA LYS A 329 8.36 -26.78 19.37
C LYS A 329 7.70 -27.07 20.73
N PRO A 330 7.23 -26.07 21.49
CA PRO A 330 6.67 -26.33 22.83
C PRO A 330 5.43 -27.22 22.79
N ARG A 331 4.56 -27.03 21.79
CA ARG A 331 3.34 -27.84 21.66
C ARG A 331 3.62 -29.27 21.20
N TYR A 332 4.61 -29.46 20.33
CA TYR A 332 5.03 -30.80 19.95
C TYR A 332 5.66 -31.56 21.12
N SER A 333 6.57 -30.92 21.88
CA SER A 333 7.14 -31.50 23.10
C SER A 333 6.05 -31.91 24.09
N ARG A 334 5.10 -31.01 24.36
CA ARG A 334 3.98 -31.30 25.27
C ARG A 334 3.11 -32.46 24.77
N MET A 335 2.87 -32.54 23.47
CA MET A 335 2.10 -33.63 22.90
C MET A 335 2.81 -34.98 23.05
N LYS A 336 4.13 -35.02 22.82
CA LYS A 336 4.93 -36.23 23.07
C LYS A 336 4.88 -36.66 24.53
N GLU A 337 5.01 -35.72 25.47
CA GLU A 337 4.90 -36.01 26.90
C GLU A 337 3.55 -36.61 27.29
N CYS A 338 2.48 -36.22 26.60
CA CYS A 338 1.13 -36.71 26.85
C CYS A 338 0.75 -37.98 26.06
N ASN A 339 1.68 -38.59 25.30
CA ASN A 339 1.43 -39.75 24.43
C ASN A 339 0.18 -39.58 23.53
N LEU A 340 -0.04 -38.38 23.00
CA LEU A 340 -1.16 -38.14 22.10
C LEU A 340 -0.72 -38.40 20.66
N ASP A 341 -1.24 -39.45 20.05
CA ASP A 341 -1.09 -39.74 18.61
C ASP A 341 -2.12 -38.95 17.76
N GLY A 342 -2.32 -37.67 18.09
CA GLY A 342 -3.34 -36.81 17.49
C GLY A 342 -2.78 -35.83 16.45
N ASN A 343 -3.63 -35.38 15.52
CA ASN A 343 -3.25 -34.46 14.44
C ASN A 343 -2.67 -33.12 14.98
N VAL A 344 -1.35 -33.02 15.00
CA VAL A 344 -0.58 -31.87 15.50
C VAL A 344 -0.95 -30.55 14.85
N CYS A 345 -1.31 -30.59 13.57
CA CYS A 345 -1.72 -29.41 12.84
C CYS A 345 -3.00 -28.79 13.41
N GLU A 346 -3.95 -29.61 13.84
CA GLU A 346 -5.17 -29.15 14.51
C GLU A 346 -4.86 -28.54 15.89
N ASN A 347 -3.93 -29.16 16.64
CA ASN A 347 -3.46 -28.66 17.94
C ASN A 347 -2.66 -27.35 17.82
N PHE A 348 -2.01 -27.10 16.68
CA PHE A 348 -1.39 -25.80 16.41
C PHE A 348 -2.41 -24.72 16.12
N SER A 349 -3.57 -25.04 15.56
CA SER A 349 -4.62 -24.06 15.21
C SER A 349 -5.37 -23.50 16.42
N LYS A 350 -5.51 -24.29 17.49
CA LYS A 350 -6.27 -23.92 18.69
C LYS A 350 -5.55 -22.83 19.51
N SER A 351 -6.29 -21.78 19.81
CA SER A 351 -5.82 -20.57 20.49
C SER A 351 -5.75 -20.78 22.01
N GLY A 352 -4.57 -20.55 22.60
CA GLY A 352 -4.37 -20.53 24.06
C GLY A 352 -4.18 -21.91 24.75
N PRO A 353 -3.60 -21.93 25.98
CA PRO A 353 -3.49 -23.13 26.82
C PRO A 353 -4.85 -23.81 27.09
N SER A 354 -5.91 -23.02 27.23
CA SER A 354 -7.26 -23.49 27.60
C SER A 354 -7.97 -24.32 26.53
N ALA A 355 -7.72 -24.04 25.24
CA ALA A 355 -8.32 -24.81 24.15
C ALA A 355 -7.68 -26.21 24.03
N LEU A 356 -6.39 -26.34 24.38
CA LEU A 356 -5.68 -27.61 24.44
C LEU A 356 -6.09 -28.41 25.70
N GLU A 357 -6.27 -27.77 26.85
CA GLU A 357 -6.89 -28.38 28.03
C GLU A 357 -8.30 -28.91 27.73
N GLY A 358 -9.10 -28.19 26.95
CA GLY A 358 -10.42 -28.65 26.52
C GLY A 358 -10.38 -29.94 25.66
N ILE A 359 -9.36 -30.10 24.81
CA ILE A 359 -9.15 -31.33 24.03
C ILE A 359 -8.66 -32.45 24.94
N LEU A 360 -7.65 -32.17 25.77
CA LEU A 360 -7.09 -33.14 26.73
C LEU A 360 -8.18 -33.68 27.65
N LYS A 361 -9.06 -32.81 28.14
CA LYS A 361 -10.21 -33.19 28.97
C LYS A 361 -11.19 -34.06 28.20
N ARG A 362 -11.50 -33.73 26.94
CA ARG A 362 -12.39 -34.56 26.09
C ARG A 362 -11.80 -35.93 25.77
N ILE A 363 -10.49 -36.01 25.52
CA ILE A 363 -9.78 -37.27 25.28
C ILE A 363 -9.75 -38.10 26.58
N ALA A 364 -9.45 -37.49 27.72
CA ALA A 364 -9.47 -38.15 29.03
C ALA A 364 -10.87 -38.68 29.39
N ASP A 365 -11.92 -37.88 29.14
CA ASP A 365 -13.32 -38.28 29.34
C ASP A 365 -13.71 -39.44 28.41
N TRP A 366 -13.22 -39.45 27.17
CA TRP A 366 -13.46 -40.54 26.22
C TRP A 366 -12.75 -41.84 26.64
N ILE A 367 -11.50 -41.77 27.07
CA ILE A 367 -10.74 -42.92 27.60
C ILE A 367 -11.44 -43.48 28.84
N SER A 368 -11.82 -42.61 29.78
CA SER A 368 -12.52 -43.01 31.02
C SER A 368 -13.85 -43.71 30.74
N LYS A 369 -14.65 -43.18 29.81
CA LYS A 369 -15.92 -43.80 29.39
C LYS A 369 -15.71 -45.13 28.67
N SER A 370 -14.67 -45.25 27.86
CA SER A 370 -14.35 -46.47 27.12
C SER A 370 -13.86 -47.59 28.06
N VAL A 371 -12.99 -47.26 29.02
CA VAL A 371 -12.56 -48.20 30.07
C VAL A 371 -13.74 -48.65 30.93
N SER A 372 -14.62 -47.70 31.31
CA SER A 372 -15.83 -48.01 32.11
C SER A 372 -16.88 -48.83 31.35
N ALA A 373 -16.87 -48.81 30.02
CA ALA A 373 -17.73 -49.64 29.18
C ALA A 373 -17.18 -51.07 29.06
N VAL A 374 -15.85 -51.20 28.89
CA VAL A 374 -15.17 -52.50 28.84
C VAL A 374 -15.26 -53.25 30.17
N SER A 375 -15.11 -52.56 31.31
CA SER A 375 -15.25 -53.18 32.63
C SER A 375 -16.68 -53.63 32.95
N ARG A 376 -17.71 -52.98 32.38
CA ARG A 376 -19.11 -53.43 32.53
C ARG A 376 -19.44 -54.65 31.67
N ALA A 377 -18.86 -54.74 30.48
CA ALA A 377 -19.03 -55.88 29.58
C ALA A 377 -18.27 -57.16 30.03
N GLN A 378 -17.42 -57.09 31.06
CA GLN A 378 -16.72 -58.24 31.65
C GLN A 378 -17.37 -58.75 32.95
N LEU A 379 -18.44 -58.11 33.42
CA LEU A 379 -19.17 -58.45 34.65
C LEU A 379 -20.62 -58.93 34.37
N GLU A 380 -21.02 -58.99 33.11
CA GLU A 380 -22.21 -59.71 32.60
C GLU A 380 -21.76 -60.97 31.88
#